data_AF-A0A1S3QKW9-F1
#
_entry.id   AF-A0A1S3QKW9-F1
#
_cell.length_a   1.000
_cell.length_b   1.000
_cell.length_c   1.000
_cell.angle_alpha   90.00
_cell.angle_beta   90.00
_cell.angle_gamma   90.00
#
_symmetry.space_group_name_H-M   'P 1'
#
loop_
_entity.id
_entity.type
_entity.pdbx_description
1 polymer ?
#
loop_
_entity_poly.entity_id
_entity_poly.type
_entity_poly.pdbx_seq_one_letter_code
_entity_poly.pdbx_strand_id
1 'polypeptide(L)'
;MDSECLVLLPRVCAVLADPRQSLPDDTSLEKLLDWFTGLTKEDHGLALLESCPCLVDYISTVCLDKTTHPSMLSFSLKLSGLLAASQHGFNLLQDRSILGMAYDSERWQVAGLWEDPSVRIGWIHGLSNMMRHTQAFHFLDQAGLTKPLLQLQTDPSLFVASAANHLLARLLTFHQPATTSHTTQGNGLTVPPNKEEVELDVTMETSPGSGCSITMEILKHLESSLESDSHTQVRLVD
;
A
#
# COMPACT_ATOMS: atom_id res chain seq x y z
N MET A 1 -2.88 25.77 11.73
CA MET A 1 -2.38 24.99 12.88
C MET A 1 -1.31 24.01 12.43
N ASP A 2 -1.41 23.46 11.22
CA ASP A 2 -0.53 22.38 10.76
C ASP A 2 0.93 22.80 10.58
N SER A 3 1.21 24.04 10.17
CA SER A 3 2.58 24.55 10.02
C SER A 3 3.40 24.56 11.31
N GLU A 4 2.79 24.86 12.46
CA GLU A 4 3.46 24.84 13.76
C GLU A 4 3.75 23.41 14.22
N CYS A 5 2.87 22.47 13.90
CA CYS A 5 3.07 21.03 14.17
C CYS A 5 4.17 20.43 13.29
N LEU A 6 4.29 20.85 12.03
CA LEU A 6 5.36 20.40 11.12
C LEU A 6 6.76 20.74 11.67
N VAL A 7 6.93 21.86 12.37
CA VAL A 7 8.21 22.23 13.01
C VAL A 7 8.61 21.25 14.12
N LEU A 8 7.66 20.53 14.72
CA LEU A 8 7.93 19.54 15.76
C LEU A 8 8.31 18.17 15.22
N LEU A 9 8.04 17.89 13.94
CA LEU A 9 8.25 16.56 13.34
C LEU A 9 9.66 16.00 13.50
N PRO A 10 10.76 16.78 13.32
CA PRO A 10 12.10 16.25 13.55
C PRO A 10 12.30 15.74 14.98
N ARG A 11 11.73 16.43 15.98
CA ARG A 11 11.80 16.02 17.39
C ARG A 11 10.94 14.79 17.66
N VAL A 12 9.75 14.73 17.06
CA VAL A 12 8.89 13.54 17.14
C VAL A 12 9.60 12.33 16.55
N CYS A 13 10.16 12.45 15.34
CA CYS A 13 10.93 11.38 14.69
C CYS A 13 12.12 10.93 15.55
N ALA A 14 12.85 11.86 16.16
CA ALA A 14 13.96 11.53 17.05
C ALA A 14 13.50 10.75 18.30
N VAL A 15 12.36 11.11 18.89
CA VAL A 15 11.77 10.37 20.02
C VAL A 15 11.31 8.98 19.59
N LEU A 16 10.63 8.87 18.44
CA LEU A 16 10.15 7.59 17.91
C LEU A 16 11.28 6.64 17.50
N ALA A 17 12.44 7.16 17.11
CA ALA A 17 13.61 6.36 16.73
C ALA A 17 14.54 6.01 17.90
N ASP A 18 14.37 6.61 19.09
CA ASP A 18 15.26 6.36 20.24
C ASP A 18 14.76 5.16 21.06
N PRO A 19 15.45 4.00 21.03
CA PRO A 19 15.03 2.79 21.74
C PRO A 19 15.08 2.94 23.27
N ARG A 20 15.67 4.03 23.78
CA ARG A 20 15.72 4.32 25.23
C ARG A 20 14.46 5.03 25.72
N GLN A 21 13.63 5.56 24.81
CA GLN A 21 12.37 6.19 25.17
C GLN A 21 11.32 5.14 25.48
N SER A 22 10.35 5.49 26.32
CA SER A 22 9.18 4.65 26.51
C SER A 22 8.42 4.52 25.20
N LEU A 23 8.03 3.30 24.86
CA LEU A 23 7.24 3.03 23.67
C LEU A 23 5.94 3.87 23.72
N PRO A 24 5.62 4.63 22.65
CA PRO A 24 4.33 5.28 22.54
C PRO A 24 3.21 4.24 22.56
N ASP A 25 2.07 4.55 23.15
CA ASP A 25 0.91 3.67 23.07
C ASP A 25 0.39 3.60 21.62
N ASP A 26 -0.20 2.47 21.23
CA ASP A 26 -0.69 2.29 19.86
C ASP A 26 -1.72 3.35 19.45
N THR A 27 -2.51 3.89 20.40
CA THR A 27 -3.50 4.95 20.08
C THR A 27 -2.81 6.24 19.65
N SER A 28 -1.67 6.58 20.25
CA SER A 28 -0.88 7.75 19.86
C SER A 28 -0.27 7.60 18.46
N LEU A 29 0.21 6.39 18.11
CA LEU A 29 0.75 6.08 16.79
C LEU A 29 -0.32 6.15 15.70
N GLU A 30 -1.50 5.58 15.95
CA GLU A 30 -2.63 5.65 15.00
C GLU A 30 -3.12 7.09 14.82
N LYS A 31 -3.21 7.90 15.90
CA LYS A 31 -3.56 9.33 15.78
C LYS A 31 -2.55 10.12 14.97
N LEU A 32 -1.27 9.78 15.08
CA LEU A 32 -0.22 10.40 14.28
C LEU A 32 -0.36 10.02 12.80
N LEU A 33 -0.70 8.76 12.50
CA LEU A 33 -1.04 8.33 11.14
C LEU A 33 -2.29 9.02 10.58
N ASP A 34 -3.32 9.22 11.40
CA ASP A 34 -4.52 9.96 11.01
C ASP A 34 -4.18 11.41 10.64
N TRP A 35 -3.31 12.04 11.42
CA TRP A 35 -2.83 13.40 11.12
C TRP A 35 -2.05 13.45 9.81
N PHE A 36 -1.10 12.53 9.59
CA PHE A 36 -0.41 12.42 8.28
C PHE A 36 -1.38 12.13 7.13
N THR A 37 -2.44 11.36 7.38
CA THR A 37 -3.48 11.08 6.38
C THR A 37 -4.25 12.34 6.01
N GLY A 38 -4.51 13.23 6.97
CA GLY A 38 -5.06 14.56 6.71
C GLY A 38 -4.13 15.38 5.82
N LEU A 39 -2.86 15.50 6.20
CA LEU A 39 -1.86 16.27 5.45
C LEU A 39 -1.66 15.79 4.01
N THR A 40 -1.60 14.47 3.82
CA THR A 40 -1.38 13.88 2.49
C THR A 40 -2.60 13.99 1.57
N LYS A 41 -3.81 14.23 2.10
CA LYS A 41 -5.01 14.49 1.29
C LYS A 41 -5.04 15.91 0.72
N GLU A 42 -4.45 16.89 1.41
CA GLU A 42 -4.54 18.30 1.02
C GLU A 42 -3.59 18.66 -0.14
N ASP A 43 -2.41 18.01 -0.23
CA ASP A 43 -1.40 18.30 -1.27
C ASP A 43 -0.71 17.03 -1.83
N HIS A 44 -1.41 15.89 -1.82
CA HIS A 44 -0.87 14.60 -2.26
C HIS A 44 0.46 14.17 -1.59
N GLY A 45 0.80 14.77 -0.44
CA GLY A 45 2.03 14.51 0.32
C GLY A 45 3.30 15.13 -0.25
N LEU A 46 3.23 15.93 -1.32
CA LEU A 46 4.40 16.56 -1.95
C LEU A 46 5.07 17.56 -1.00
N ALA A 47 4.34 18.57 -0.52
CA ALA A 47 4.88 19.54 0.44
C ALA A 47 5.37 18.90 1.73
N LEU A 48 4.79 17.77 2.16
CA LEU A 48 5.19 17.08 3.39
C LEU A 48 6.59 16.47 3.26
N LEU A 49 6.87 15.77 2.15
CA LEU A 49 8.17 15.13 1.94
C LEU A 49 9.28 16.15 1.67
N GLU A 50 8.98 17.23 0.96
CA GLU A 50 9.92 18.32 0.73
C GLU A 50 10.25 19.09 2.02
N SER A 51 9.24 19.34 2.86
CA SER A 51 9.39 20.11 4.10
C SER A 51 9.94 19.28 5.26
N CYS A 52 9.79 17.96 5.23
CA CYS A 52 10.09 17.09 6.38
C CYS A 52 10.91 15.84 5.98
N PRO A 53 12.17 16.02 5.54
CA PRO A 53 13.07 14.89 5.20
C PRO A 53 13.29 13.92 6.37
N CYS A 54 13.10 14.39 7.61
CA CYS A 54 13.19 13.57 8.83
C CYS A 54 12.26 12.35 8.83
N LEU A 55 11.14 12.38 8.09
CA LEU A 55 10.23 11.24 7.98
C LEU A 55 10.87 10.10 7.18
N VAL A 56 11.57 10.45 6.10
CA VAL A 56 12.29 9.49 5.25
C VAL A 56 13.43 8.85 6.05
N ASP A 57 14.18 9.67 6.79
CA ASP A 57 15.28 9.21 7.64
C ASP A 57 14.79 8.32 8.79
N TYR A 58 13.65 8.69 9.40
CA TYR A 58 12.99 7.90 10.43
C TYR A 58 12.60 6.51 9.91
N ILE A 59 11.85 6.45 8.80
CA ILE A 59 11.42 5.18 8.20
C ILE A 59 12.64 4.33 7.83
N SER A 60 13.65 4.95 7.21
CA SER A 60 14.89 4.25 6.87
C SER A 60 15.57 3.65 8.10
N THR A 61 15.68 4.41 9.19
CA THR A 61 16.27 3.95 10.45
C THR A 61 15.51 2.75 11.01
N VAL A 62 14.18 2.84 11.11
CA VAL A 62 13.35 1.74 11.62
C VAL A 62 13.41 0.51 10.72
N CYS A 63 13.39 0.68 9.40
CA CYS A 63 13.48 -0.43 8.46
C CYS A 63 14.87 -1.09 8.41
N LEU A 64 15.93 -0.37 8.80
CA LEU A 64 17.27 -0.93 8.94
C LEU A 64 17.45 -1.71 10.26
N ASP A 65 16.79 -1.28 11.33
CA ASP A 65 16.87 -1.91 12.64
C ASP A 65 16.00 -3.17 12.75
N LYS A 66 16.63 -4.35 12.73
CA LYS A 66 15.96 -5.64 12.90
C LYS A 66 15.52 -5.93 14.34
N THR A 67 15.84 -5.05 15.28
CA THR A 67 15.48 -5.17 16.70
C THR A 67 14.39 -4.19 17.12
N THR A 68 13.83 -3.45 16.16
CA THR A 68 12.75 -2.50 16.42
C THR A 68 11.51 -3.18 16.99
N HIS A 69 10.74 -2.44 17.78
CA HIS A 69 9.51 -2.95 18.36
C HIS A 69 8.43 -3.17 17.26
N PRO A 70 7.64 -4.26 17.30
CA PRO A 70 6.58 -4.55 16.33
C PRO A 70 5.64 -3.36 16.02
N SER A 71 5.15 -2.66 17.04
CA SER A 71 4.31 -1.45 16.86
C SER A 71 5.01 -0.34 16.07
N MET A 72 6.31 -0.13 16.29
CA MET A 72 7.10 0.89 15.58
C MET A 72 7.35 0.51 14.13
N LEU A 73 7.62 -0.77 13.87
CA LEU A 73 7.69 -1.29 12.51
C LEU A 73 6.34 -1.16 11.81
N SER A 74 5.25 -1.59 12.44
CA SER A 74 3.88 -1.48 11.91
C SER A 74 3.55 -0.04 11.54
N PHE A 75 3.82 0.91 12.43
CA PHE A 75 3.65 2.34 12.17
C PHE A 75 4.48 2.80 10.96
N SER A 76 5.76 2.41 10.89
CA SER A 76 6.66 2.79 9.78
C SER A 76 6.23 2.20 8.44
N LEU A 77 5.70 0.97 8.43
CA LEU A 77 5.13 0.32 7.24
C LEU A 77 3.87 1.06 6.76
N LYS A 78 2.98 1.45 7.67
CA LYS A 78 1.78 2.24 7.32
C LYS A 78 2.15 3.62 6.80
N LEU A 79 3.09 4.30 7.46
CA LEU A 79 3.56 5.63 7.09
C LEU A 79 4.27 5.64 5.74
N SER A 80 5.17 4.68 5.49
CA SER A 80 5.86 4.57 4.20
C SER A 80 4.88 4.35 3.05
N GLY A 81 3.87 3.49 3.23
CA GLY A 81 2.81 3.26 2.25
C GLY A 81 1.93 4.49 2.03
N LEU A 82 1.66 5.26 3.08
CA LEU A 82 0.92 6.52 2.98
C LEU A 82 1.69 7.58 2.20
N LEU A 83 2.99 7.73 2.45
CA LEU A 83 3.87 8.66 1.72
C LEU A 83 4.09 8.19 0.27
N ALA A 84 4.12 6.88 0.03
CA ALA A 84 4.19 6.27 -1.29
C ALA A 84 2.86 6.25 -2.05
N ALA A 85 1.79 6.86 -1.52
CA ALA A 85 0.50 6.91 -2.19
C ALA A 85 0.47 7.87 -3.38
N SER A 86 1.42 8.81 -3.46
CA SER A 86 1.67 9.62 -4.66
C SER A 86 2.90 9.08 -5.40
N GLN A 87 2.92 9.23 -6.73
CA GLN A 87 4.02 8.71 -7.54
C GLN A 87 5.36 9.39 -7.21
N HIS A 88 5.35 10.66 -6.83
CA HIS A 88 6.56 11.36 -6.37
C HIS A 88 7.08 10.77 -5.05
N GLY A 89 6.22 10.61 -4.05
CA GLY A 89 6.63 10.03 -2.77
C GLY A 89 7.07 8.56 -2.92
N PHE A 90 6.40 7.82 -3.80
CA PHE A 90 6.82 6.49 -4.19
C PHE A 90 8.24 6.50 -4.77
N ASN A 91 8.52 7.33 -5.77
CA ASN A 91 9.84 7.46 -6.39
C ASN A 91 10.92 7.80 -5.35
N LEU A 92 10.66 8.80 -4.52
CA LEU A 92 11.61 9.23 -3.49
C LEU A 92 11.99 8.09 -2.54
N LEU A 93 11.00 7.30 -2.09
CA LEU A 93 11.23 6.16 -1.19
C LEU A 93 11.86 4.97 -1.91
N GLN A 94 11.47 4.71 -3.16
CA GLN A 94 12.00 3.63 -3.98
C GLN A 94 13.46 3.88 -4.38
N ASP A 95 13.83 5.09 -4.76
CA ASP A 95 15.20 5.48 -5.13
C ASP A 95 16.17 5.31 -3.96
N ARG A 96 15.67 5.45 -2.73
CA ARG A 96 16.41 5.18 -1.48
C ARG A 96 16.32 3.74 -1.02
N SER A 97 15.74 2.85 -1.82
CA SER A 97 15.50 1.43 -1.52
C SER A 97 14.66 1.18 -0.26
N ILE A 98 13.94 2.19 0.24
CA ILE A 98 13.17 2.09 1.48
C ILE A 98 12.01 1.12 1.29
N LEU A 99 11.25 1.24 0.20
CA LEU A 99 10.10 0.35 -0.06
C LEU A 99 10.54 -1.11 -0.21
N GLY A 100 11.63 -1.37 -0.94
CA GLY A 100 12.20 -2.71 -1.08
C GLY A 100 12.57 -3.32 0.28
N MET A 101 13.21 -2.55 1.17
CA MET A 101 13.55 -3.04 2.51
C MET A 101 12.34 -3.18 3.44
N ALA A 102 11.41 -2.23 3.38
CA ALA A 102 10.24 -2.16 4.24
C ALA A 102 9.26 -3.29 3.92
N TYR A 103 9.03 -3.59 2.65
CA TYR A 103 8.03 -4.57 2.24
C TYR A 103 8.58 -5.97 1.94
N ASP A 104 9.88 -6.20 2.16
CA ASP A 104 10.47 -7.55 2.18
C ASP A 104 9.97 -8.35 3.39
N SER A 105 8.94 -9.18 3.17
CA SER A 105 8.38 -10.03 4.23
C SER A 105 9.37 -11.07 4.77
N GLU A 106 10.31 -11.56 3.94
CA GLU A 106 11.28 -12.57 4.36
C GLU A 106 12.27 -11.97 5.35
N ARG A 107 12.69 -10.72 5.14
CA ARG A 107 13.52 -9.97 6.10
C ARG A 107 12.89 -9.95 7.50
N TRP A 108 11.59 -9.72 7.59
CA TRP A 108 10.88 -9.65 8.87
C TRP A 108 10.64 -11.03 9.48
N GLN A 109 10.51 -12.07 8.66
CA GLN A 109 10.48 -13.45 9.14
C GLN A 109 11.81 -13.84 9.77
N VAL A 110 12.93 -13.57 9.08
CA VAL A 110 14.28 -13.84 9.60
C VAL A 110 14.58 -13.03 10.86
N ALA A 111 14.04 -11.81 10.97
CA ALA A 111 14.16 -10.99 12.19
C ALA A 111 13.23 -11.44 13.34
N GLY A 112 12.32 -12.39 13.11
CA GLY A 112 11.33 -12.83 14.11
C GLY A 112 10.20 -11.82 14.37
N LEU A 113 10.12 -10.74 13.60
CA LEU A 113 9.10 -9.69 13.75
C LEU A 113 7.81 -10.03 13.00
N TRP A 114 7.88 -10.87 11.97
CA TRP A 114 6.72 -11.22 11.14
C TRP A 114 5.63 -12.00 11.90
N GLU A 115 5.98 -12.69 12.99
CA GLU A 115 5.01 -13.45 13.82
C GLU A 115 4.06 -12.54 14.59
N ASP A 116 4.42 -11.27 14.78
CA ASP A 116 3.53 -10.30 15.40
C ASP A 116 2.43 -9.84 14.40
N PRO A 117 1.14 -10.01 14.74
CA PRO A 117 0.04 -9.63 13.84
C PRO A 117 0.00 -8.13 13.55
N SER A 118 0.53 -7.27 14.43
CA SER A 118 0.63 -5.82 14.18
C SER A 118 1.57 -5.52 13.01
N VAL A 119 2.64 -6.30 12.82
CA VAL A 119 3.57 -6.12 11.69
C VAL A 119 2.88 -6.51 10.39
N ARG A 120 2.19 -7.66 10.37
CA ARG A 120 1.49 -8.13 9.16
C ARG A 120 0.34 -7.21 8.77
N ILE A 121 -0.46 -6.72 9.72
CA ILE A 121 -1.51 -5.73 9.42
C ILE A 121 -0.91 -4.40 8.96
N GLY A 122 0.20 -3.96 9.55
CA GLY A 122 0.91 -2.75 9.14
C GLY A 122 1.46 -2.85 7.71
N TRP A 123 2.01 -4.01 7.37
CA TRP A 123 2.48 -4.34 6.01
C TRP A 123 1.34 -4.29 4.99
N ILE A 124 0.22 -4.97 5.26
CA ILE A 124 -0.96 -4.96 4.36
C ILE A 124 -1.52 -3.53 4.20
N HIS A 125 -1.66 -2.78 5.29
CA HIS A 125 -2.16 -1.41 5.25
C HIS A 125 -1.22 -0.48 4.47
N GLY A 126 0.09 -0.62 4.67
CA GLY A 126 1.09 0.09 3.89
C GLY A 126 0.96 -0.16 2.39
N LEU A 127 0.88 -1.44 1.98
CA LEU A 127 0.63 -1.80 0.58
C LEU A 127 -0.69 -1.22 0.07
N SER A 128 -1.78 -1.37 0.81
CA SER A 128 -3.08 -0.83 0.42
C SER A 128 -3.06 0.70 0.23
N ASN A 129 -2.32 1.42 1.08
CA ASN A 129 -2.17 2.87 0.97
C ASN A 129 -1.44 3.29 -0.30
N MET A 130 -0.35 2.60 -0.67
CA MET A 130 0.43 2.93 -1.87
C MET A 130 -0.25 2.54 -3.19
N MET A 131 -1.20 1.59 -3.19
CA MET A 131 -1.89 1.09 -4.40
C MET A 131 -2.86 2.12 -5.01
N ARG A 132 -2.36 3.29 -5.40
CA ARG A 132 -3.12 4.37 -6.04
C ARG A 132 -2.66 4.69 -7.46
N HIS A 133 -1.55 4.13 -7.89
CA HIS A 133 -0.97 4.36 -9.22
C HIS A 133 -0.27 3.10 -9.74
N THR A 134 -0.15 3.00 -11.05
CA THR A 134 0.36 1.81 -11.75
C THR A 134 1.78 1.43 -11.31
N GLN A 135 2.62 2.41 -10.95
CA GLN A 135 3.98 2.12 -10.50
C GLN A 135 4.04 1.33 -9.19
N ALA A 136 3.13 1.59 -8.23
CA ALA A 136 3.06 0.80 -7.01
C ALA A 136 2.59 -0.63 -7.32
N PHE A 137 1.67 -0.78 -8.28
CA PHE A 137 1.25 -2.09 -8.77
C PHE A 137 2.41 -2.86 -9.42
N HIS A 138 3.21 -2.23 -10.27
CA HIS A 138 4.41 -2.86 -10.84
C HIS A 138 5.43 -3.28 -9.78
N PHE A 139 5.57 -2.49 -8.72
CA PHE A 139 6.43 -2.85 -7.59
C PHE A 139 5.97 -4.12 -6.89
N LEU A 140 4.66 -4.32 -6.72
CA LEU A 140 4.10 -5.55 -6.12
C LEU A 140 4.51 -6.80 -6.91
N ASP A 141 4.45 -6.72 -8.26
CA ASP A 141 4.86 -7.79 -9.19
C ASP A 141 6.37 -8.03 -9.12
N GLN A 142 7.16 -6.98 -9.29
CA GLN A 142 8.62 -7.06 -9.34
C GLN A 142 9.26 -7.51 -8.02
N ALA A 143 8.70 -7.10 -6.88
CA ALA A 143 9.17 -7.50 -5.56
C ALA A 143 8.57 -8.84 -5.09
N GLY A 144 7.73 -9.51 -5.90
CA GLY A 144 7.17 -10.82 -5.58
C GLY A 144 6.25 -10.81 -4.35
N LEU A 145 5.55 -9.71 -4.09
CA LEU A 145 4.78 -9.52 -2.86
C LEU A 145 3.40 -10.18 -2.93
N THR A 146 2.96 -10.63 -4.11
CA THR A 146 1.69 -11.36 -4.30
C THR A 146 1.65 -12.63 -3.46
N LYS A 147 2.72 -13.43 -3.49
CA LYS A 147 2.76 -14.72 -2.79
C LYS A 147 2.63 -14.57 -1.27
N PRO A 148 3.41 -13.72 -0.58
CA PRO A 148 3.18 -13.43 0.83
C PRO A 148 1.76 -12.93 1.11
N LEU A 149 1.22 -12.05 0.26
CA LEU A 149 -0.14 -11.53 0.44
C LEU A 149 -1.22 -12.63 0.34
N LEU A 150 -1.07 -13.58 -0.59
CA LEU A 150 -1.97 -14.73 -0.72
C LEU A 150 -1.89 -15.65 0.52
N GLN A 151 -0.69 -15.87 1.06
CA GLN A 151 -0.51 -16.67 2.28
C GLN A 151 -1.22 -16.04 3.49
N LEU A 152 -1.34 -14.71 3.53
CA LEU A 152 -2.03 -14.00 4.61
C LEU A 152 -3.56 -14.17 4.56
N GLN A 153 -4.15 -14.68 3.47
CA GLN A 153 -5.60 -14.97 3.42
C GLN A 153 -6.04 -15.98 4.50
N THR A 154 -5.13 -16.87 4.91
CA THR A 154 -5.37 -17.91 5.91
C THR A 154 -4.66 -17.60 7.24
N ASP A 155 -4.34 -16.33 7.51
CA ASP A 155 -3.67 -15.93 8.75
C ASP A 155 -4.50 -16.28 10.00
N PRO A 156 -3.88 -16.75 11.10
CA PRO A 156 -4.59 -17.02 12.35
C PRO A 156 -5.28 -15.78 12.95
N SER A 157 -4.78 -14.57 12.66
CA SER A 157 -5.45 -13.33 13.02
C SER A 157 -6.53 -12.99 12.00
N LEU A 158 -7.79 -12.99 12.44
CA LEU A 158 -8.94 -12.62 11.60
C LEU A 158 -8.80 -11.21 11.01
N PHE A 159 -8.15 -10.28 11.72
CA PHE A 159 -7.89 -8.93 11.22
C PHE A 159 -6.91 -8.93 10.04
N VAL A 160 -5.84 -9.72 10.14
CA VAL A 160 -4.83 -9.85 9.06
C VAL A 160 -5.44 -10.55 7.85
N ALA A 161 -6.12 -11.69 8.06
CA ALA A 161 -6.81 -12.42 7.00
C ALA A 161 -7.85 -11.56 6.28
N SER A 162 -8.68 -10.84 7.03
CA SER A 162 -9.65 -9.91 6.46
C SER A 162 -8.98 -8.80 5.64
N ALA A 163 -7.95 -8.14 6.18
CA ALA A 163 -7.26 -7.07 5.47
C ALA A 163 -6.58 -7.56 4.18
N ALA A 164 -5.97 -8.75 4.21
CA ALA A 164 -5.37 -9.38 3.03
C ALA A 164 -6.43 -9.60 1.94
N ASN A 165 -7.57 -10.19 2.31
CA ASN A 165 -8.69 -10.43 1.39
C ASN A 165 -9.23 -9.13 0.77
N HIS A 166 -9.35 -8.05 1.55
CA HIS A 166 -9.77 -6.75 1.03
C HIS A 166 -8.76 -6.18 0.04
N LEU A 167 -7.45 -6.29 0.32
CA LEU A 167 -6.43 -5.82 -0.61
C LEU A 167 -6.42 -6.63 -1.90
N LEU A 168 -6.54 -7.96 -1.82
CA LEU A 168 -6.60 -8.85 -2.98
C LEU A 168 -7.83 -8.55 -3.85
N ALA A 169 -9.00 -8.33 -3.25
CA ALA A 169 -10.20 -7.91 -3.98
C ALA A 169 -9.99 -6.56 -4.70
N ARG A 170 -9.29 -5.61 -4.05
CA ARG A 170 -8.95 -4.32 -4.67
C ARG A 170 -7.95 -4.46 -5.82
N LEU A 171 -6.98 -5.39 -5.73
CA LEU A 171 -6.03 -5.64 -6.82
C LEU A 171 -6.74 -6.18 -8.07
N LEU A 172 -7.74 -7.05 -7.89
CA LEU A 172 -8.56 -7.58 -9.00
C LEU A 172 -9.35 -6.48 -9.73
N THR A 173 -9.73 -5.40 -9.04
CA THR A 173 -10.48 -4.28 -9.63
C THR A 173 -9.60 -3.14 -10.11
N PHE A 174 -8.30 -3.14 -9.78
CA PHE A 174 -7.38 -2.02 -10.04
C PHE A 174 -7.21 -1.66 -11.53
N HIS A 175 -7.35 -2.65 -12.44
CA HIS A 175 -7.16 -2.48 -13.88
C HIS A 175 -8.44 -2.51 -14.71
N GLN A 176 -9.64 -2.53 -14.10
CA GLN A 176 -10.87 -2.55 -14.89
C GLN A 176 -11.00 -1.21 -15.63
N PRO A 177 -10.96 -1.20 -16.98
CA PRO A 177 -11.34 -0.01 -17.72
C PRO A 177 -12.77 0.31 -17.32
N ALA A 178 -13.05 1.58 -16.99
CA ALA A 178 -14.44 2.02 -16.86
C ALA A 178 -15.14 1.57 -18.15
N THR A 179 -16.05 0.61 -18.05
CA THR A 179 -16.88 0.22 -19.17
C THR A 179 -17.60 1.48 -19.60
N THR A 180 -17.16 2.09 -20.69
CA THR A 180 -17.87 3.20 -21.31
C THR A 180 -19.24 2.66 -21.64
N SER A 181 -20.21 3.03 -20.82
CA SER A 181 -21.62 2.80 -21.10
C SER A 181 -21.93 3.55 -22.39
N HIS A 182 -21.81 2.87 -23.52
CA HIS A 182 -22.35 3.36 -24.78
C HIS A 182 -23.87 3.36 -24.65
N THR A 183 -24.42 4.43 -24.07
CA THR A 183 -25.81 4.79 -24.31
C THR A 183 -25.92 5.17 -25.78
N THR A 184 -26.32 4.21 -26.60
CA THR A 184 -26.85 4.48 -27.93
C THR A 184 -28.17 5.21 -27.77
N GLN A 185 -28.14 6.54 -27.79
CA GLN A 185 -29.33 7.36 -28.00
C GLN A 185 -29.27 7.89 -29.43
N GLY A 186 -30.25 7.48 -30.22
CA GLY A 186 -30.37 7.83 -31.61
C GLY A 186 -30.78 9.28 -31.85
N ASN A 187 -30.37 9.74 -33.03
CA ASN A 187 -30.93 10.81 -33.87
C ASN A 187 -30.82 12.27 -33.40
N GLY A 188 -29.92 13.01 -34.06
CA GLY A 188 -30.35 14.03 -35.03
C GLY A 188 -30.14 15.50 -34.67
N LEU A 189 -29.38 16.17 -35.54
CA LEU A 189 -29.25 17.60 -35.83
C LEU A 189 -28.16 18.44 -35.13
N THR A 190 -27.48 19.18 -36.00
CA THR A 190 -26.23 19.94 -35.91
C THR A 190 -26.42 21.38 -35.42
N VAL A 191 -25.51 21.88 -34.55
CA VAL A 191 -25.03 23.28 -34.47
C VAL A 191 -23.57 23.27 -33.93
N PRO A 192 -22.62 24.10 -34.44
CA PRO A 192 -21.20 24.03 -34.07
C PRO A 192 -20.79 25.16 -33.07
N PRO A 193 -19.50 25.35 -32.74
CA PRO A 193 -18.94 25.16 -31.41
C PRO A 193 -18.73 26.48 -30.65
N ASN A 194 -18.54 26.42 -29.33
CA ASN A 194 -17.82 27.51 -28.65
C ASN A 194 -17.16 27.09 -27.34
N LYS A 195 -15.86 27.42 -27.30
CA LYS A 195 -14.96 27.62 -26.14
C LYS A 195 -14.19 26.40 -25.62
N GLU A 196 -12.96 26.32 -26.15
CA GLU A 196 -11.70 26.15 -25.40
C GLU A 196 -11.74 25.17 -24.22
N GLU A 197 -11.49 23.90 -24.51
CA GLU A 197 -10.83 23.02 -23.56
C GLU A 197 -9.42 22.70 -24.09
N VAL A 198 -8.46 23.03 -23.24
CA VAL A 198 -7.04 22.73 -23.41
C VAL A 198 -6.88 21.21 -23.40
N GLU A 199 -6.52 20.67 -24.55
CA GLU A 199 -6.11 19.29 -24.75
C GLU A 199 -4.82 19.03 -23.96
N LEU A 200 -4.95 18.49 -22.75
CA LEU A 200 -3.85 17.82 -22.07
C LEU A 200 -3.79 16.40 -22.62
N ASP A 201 -3.00 16.27 -23.69
CA ASP A 201 -2.55 15.01 -24.25
C ASP A 201 -1.83 14.19 -23.17
N VAL A 202 -2.58 13.31 -22.52
CA VAL A 202 -2.01 12.19 -21.78
C VAL A 202 -2.06 10.99 -22.72
N THR A 203 -1.04 10.88 -23.57
CA THR A 203 -0.69 9.60 -24.18
C THR A 203 -0.37 8.62 -23.06
N MET A 204 -1.39 7.87 -22.64
CA MET A 204 -1.26 6.75 -21.74
C MET A 204 -0.65 5.60 -22.53
N GLU A 205 0.68 5.51 -22.51
CA GLU A 205 1.43 4.31 -22.89
C GLU A 205 0.95 3.15 -21.99
N THR A 206 -0.07 2.45 -22.48
CA THR A 206 -0.54 1.20 -21.91
C THR A 206 0.44 0.12 -22.35
N SER A 207 1.48 -0.13 -21.55
CA SER A 207 2.28 -1.34 -21.69
C SER A 207 1.39 -2.55 -21.38
N PRO A 208 1.10 -3.46 -22.33
CA PRO A 208 0.02 -4.46 -22.18
C PRO A 208 0.32 -5.64 -21.24
N GLY A 209 1.42 -5.60 -20.46
CA GLY A 209 2.00 -6.82 -19.87
C GLY A 209 1.79 -7.05 -18.37
N SER A 210 1.98 -6.04 -17.52
CA SER A 210 2.26 -6.30 -16.10
C SER A 210 1.02 -6.32 -15.19
N GLY A 211 -0.07 -5.65 -15.58
CA GLY A 211 -1.40 -5.78 -14.93
C GLY A 211 -1.96 -7.21 -14.93
N CYS A 212 -1.57 -8.00 -15.93
CA CYS A 212 -2.08 -9.34 -16.18
C CYS A 212 -1.47 -10.38 -15.22
N SER A 213 -0.20 -10.21 -14.84
CA SER A 213 0.55 -11.20 -14.02
C SER A 213 -0.07 -11.40 -12.64
N ILE A 214 -0.20 -10.31 -11.85
CA ILE A 214 -0.75 -10.36 -10.49
C ILE A 214 -2.21 -10.86 -10.49
N THR A 215 -3.03 -10.33 -11.41
CA THR A 215 -4.43 -10.75 -11.53
C THR A 215 -4.55 -12.25 -11.80
N MET A 216 -3.74 -12.78 -12.72
CA MET A 216 -3.73 -14.21 -13.04
C MET A 216 -3.20 -15.07 -11.88
N GLU A 217 -2.22 -14.60 -11.13
CA GLU A 217 -1.72 -15.29 -9.94
C GLU A 217 -2.80 -15.38 -8.85
N ILE A 218 -3.53 -14.30 -8.60
CA ILE A 218 -4.65 -14.28 -7.65
C ILE A 218 -5.77 -15.23 -8.11
N LEU A 219 -6.17 -15.16 -9.39
CA LEU A 219 -7.23 -16.03 -9.93
C LEU A 219 -6.84 -17.51 -9.84
N LYS A 220 -5.61 -17.86 -10.24
CA LYS A 220 -5.10 -19.23 -10.15
C LYS A 220 -5.09 -19.73 -8.71
N HIS A 221 -4.74 -18.88 -7.74
CA HIS A 221 -4.80 -19.24 -6.33
C HIS A 221 -6.23 -19.55 -5.89
N LEU A 222 -7.20 -18.70 -6.24
CA LEU A 222 -8.61 -18.91 -5.92
C LEU A 222 -9.16 -20.21 -6.53
N GLU A 223 -8.84 -20.49 -7.80
CA GLU A 223 -9.20 -21.74 -8.48
C GLU A 223 -8.65 -22.96 -7.72
N SER A 224 -7.36 -22.94 -7.36
CA SER A 224 -6.74 -24.05 -6.64
C SER A 224 -7.35 -24.30 -5.25
N SER A 225 -7.72 -23.23 -4.54
CA SER A 225 -8.37 -23.32 -3.23
C SER A 225 -9.77 -23.95 -3.35
N LEU A 226 -10.56 -23.52 -4.33
CA LEU A 226 -11.90 -24.08 -4.59
C LEU A 226 -11.85 -25.56 -4.99
N GLU A 227 -10.88 -25.96 -5.81
CA GLU A 227 -10.67 -27.36 -6.18
C GLU A 227 -10.29 -28.22 -4.96
N SER A 228 -9.44 -27.69 -4.07
CA SER A 228 -9.00 -28.41 -2.87
C SER A 228 -10.12 -28.66 -1.86
N ASP A 229 -11.05 -27.72 -1.70
CA ASP A 229 -12.23 -27.88 -0.84
C ASP A 229 -13.22 -28.91 -1.40
N SER A 230 -13.35 -28.97 -2.73
CA SER A 230 -14.23 -29.94 -3.39
C SER A 230 -13.78 -31.40 -3.21
N HIS A 231 -12.46 -31.65 -3.14
CA HIS A 231 -11.92 -32.99 -2.91
C HIS A 231 -11.97 -33.44 -1.44
N THR A 232 -12.04 -32.49 -0.50
CA THR A 232 -12.08 -32.79 0.94
C THR A 232 -13.48 -33.26 1.39
N GLN A 233 -14.55 -32.85 0.68
CA GLN A 233 -15.91 -33.33 0.96
C GLN A 233 -16.21 -34.75 0.45
N VAL A 234 -15.35 -35.36 -0.38
CA VAL A 234 -15.60 -36.69 -0.97
C VAL A 234 -15.03 -37.86 -0.14
N ARG A 235 -14.36 -37.60 0.99
CA ARG A 235 -13.72 -38.65 1.83
C ARG A 235 -14.38 -38.94 3.17
N LEU A 236 -15.66 -38.62 3.34
CA LEU A 236 -16.45 -38.99 4.53
C LEU A 236 -17.63 -39.90 4.17
N VAL A 237 -17.37 -40.96 3.39
CA VAL A 237 -18.17 -42.20 3.41
C VAL A 237 -17.22 -43.34 3.03
N ASP A 238 -16.77 -44.09 4.03
CA ASP A 238 -16.61 -45.56 4.02
C ASP A 238 -16.07 -46.04 5.38
#